data_AF-A0A5K0UWS9-F1
#
_entry.id   AF-A0A5K0UWS9-F1
#
_cell.length_a   1.000
_cell.length_b   1.000
_cell.length_c   1.000
_cell.angle_alpha   90.00
_cell.angle_beta   90.00
_cell.angle_gamma   90.00
#
_symmetry.space_group_name_H-M   'P 1'
#
loop_
_entity.id
_entity.type
_entity.pdbx_description
1 polymer ?
#
loop_
_entity_poly.entity_id
_entity_poly.type
_entity_poly.pdbx_seq_one_letter_code
_entity_poly.pdbx_strand_id
1 'polypeptide(L)' 'FSVVDRGCCGVGRNAGQLTCLPFQTPCTERESYVFWDAFHPTERINVLLARMSFTGPASIAYPINIQQLAFL' A
#
# COMPACT_ATOMS: atom_id res chain seq x y z
N PHE A 1 7.12 -0.75 8.84
CA PHE A 1 7.79 -0.81 7.52
C PHE A 1 9.24 -0.41 7.73
N SER A 2 10.17 -1.18 7.17
CA SER A 2 11.61 -0.89 7.23
C SER A 2 12.18 -0.47 5.87
N VAL A 3 11.43 -0.68 4.78
CA VAL A 3 11.79 -0.25 3.43
C VAL A 3 10.74 0.71 2.92
N VAL A 4 11.15 1.97 2.74
CA VAL A 4 10.25 3.10 2.41
C VAL A 4 10.68 3.87 1.17
N ASP A 5 11.83 3.51 0.57
CA ASP A 5 12.50 4.28 -0.48
C ASP A 5 12.63 3.54 -1.82
N ARG A 6 12.08 2.32 -1.91
CA ARG A 6 12.12 1.44 -3.09
C ARG A 6 10.94 0.49 -3.16
N GLY A 7 10.60 0.07 -4.39
CA GLY A 7 9.58 -0.95 -4.65
C GLY A 7 10.07 -2.36 -4.31
N CYS A 8 9.14 -3.23 -3.92
CA CYS A 8 9.40 -4.67 -3.75
C CYS A 8 9.59 -5.38 -5.10
N CYS A 9 8.96 -4.88 -6.16
CA CYS A 9 9.09 -5.32 -7.54
C CYS A 9 9.17 -4.09 -8.46
N GLY A 10 9.88 -4.21 -9.58
CA GLY A 10 10.04 -3.11 -10.53
C GLY A 10 11.46 -3.03 -11.09
N VAL A 11 11.67 -2.10 -12.01
CA VAL A 11 12.93 -1.98 -12.76
C VAL A 11 13.56 -0.61 -12.54
N GLY A 12 14.88 -0.56 -12.69
CA GLY A 12 15.67 0.67 -12.57
C GLY A 12 15.97 1.06 -11.13
N ARG A 13 16.38 2.32 -10.94
CA ARG A 13 16.77 2.84 -9.62
C ARG A 13 15.63 2.67 -8.62
N ASN A 14 15.93 2.03 -7.48
CA ASN A 14 14.98 1.76 -6.40
C ASN A 14 13.72 0.99 -6.85
N ALA A 15 13.79 0.22 -7.94
CA ALA A 15 12.62 -0.41 -8.57
C ALA A 15 11.49 0.61 -8.89
N GLY A 16 11.85 1.87 -9.12
CA GLY A 16 10.93 3.00 -9.26
C GLY A 16 10.85 3.59 -10.67
N GLN A 17 11.53 3.00 -11.66
CA GLN A 17 11.53 3.54 -13.03
C GLN A 17 10.44 2.91 -13.90
N LEU A 18 10.15 1.62 -13.69
CA LEU A 18 9.03 0.91 -14.31
C LEU A 18 8.35 0.05 -13.24
N THR A 19 7.04 -0.15 -13.42
CA THR A 19 6.24 -1.08 -12.62
C THR A 19 6.79 -2.51 -12.69
N CYS A 20 6.31 -3.37 -11.80
CA CYS A 20 6.59 -4.80 -11.83
C CYS A 20 6.15 -5.40 -13.18
N LEU A 21 7.05 -6.10 -13.86
CA LEU A 21 6.75 -6.76 -15.15
C LEU A 21 6.31 -8.21 -14.96
N PRO A 22 5.56 -8.79 -15.93
CA PRO A 22 5.20 -10.20 -15.89
C PRO A 22 6.42 -11.10 -15.67
N PHE A 23 6.26 -12.13 -14.84
CA PHE A 23 7.29 -13.11 -14.46
C PHE A 23 8.49 -12.57 -13.67
N GLN A 24 8.50 -11.28 -13.30
CA GLN A 24 9.54 -10.74 -12.43
C GLN A 24 9.39 -11.31 -11.01
N THR A 25 10.50 -11.77 -10.42
CA THR A 25 10.52 -12.23 -9.03
C THR A 25 10.44 -11.02 -8.09
N PRO A 26 9.40 -10.91 -7.24
CA PRO A 26 9.33 -9.84 -6.24
C PRO A 26 10.28 -10.10 -5.07
N CYS A 27 10.49 -9.09 -4.24
CA CYS A 27 11.19 -9.22 -2.96
C CYS A 27 10.58 -10.31 -2.06
N THR A 28 11.39 -10.86 -1.14
CA THR A 28 10.97 -11.90 -0.18
C THR A 28 10.11 -11.33 0.95
N GLU A 29 10.55 -10.22 1.55
CA GLU A 29 9.95 -9.61 2.76
C GLU A 29 8.90 -8.53 2.46
N ARG A 30 7.85 -8.88 1.71
CA ARG A 30 6.84 -7.93 1.17
C ARG A 30 6.14 -7.08 2.24
N GLU A 31 5.93 -7.65 3.41
CA GLU A 31 5.28 -6.99 4.56
C GLU A 31 6.10 -5.83 5.14
N SER A 32 7.40 -5.79 4.85
CA SER A 32 8.30 -4.74 5.33
C SER A 32 8.37 -3.52 4.42
N TYR A 33 7.86 -3.63 3.18
CA TYR A 33 7.88 -2.61 2.14
C TYR A 33 6.60 -1.78 2.15
N VAL A 34 6.75 -0.47 1.99
CA VAL A 34 5.61 0.43 1.72
C VAL A 34 5.13 0.26 0.29
N PHE A 35 6.05 0.20 -0.66
CA PHE A 35 5.74 0.21 -2.10
C PHE A 35 5.87 -1.19 -2.71
N TRP A 36 4.84 -1.61 -3.44
CA TRP A 36 4.92 -2.79 -4.32
C TRP A 36 5.82 -2.49 -5.52
N ASP A 37 5.57 -1.37 -6.19
CA ASP A 37 6.33 -0.90 -7.34
C ASP A 37 6.44 0.64 -7.35
N ALA A 38 6.80 1.23 -8.49
CA ALA A 38 6.93 2.68 -8.67
C ALA A 38 5.68 3.51 -8.31
N PHE A 39 4.48 2.92 -8.31
CA PHE A 39 3.22 3.64 -8.16
C PHE A 39 2.30 3.09 -7.08
N HIS A 40 2.36 1.78 -6.82
CA HIS A 40 1.39 1.09 -6.00
C HIS A 40 1.95 0.75 -4.61
N PRO A 41 1.15 0.85 -3.55
CA PRO A 41 1.49 0.32 -2.23
C PRO A 41 1.46 -1.22 -2.22
N THR A 42 2.16 -1.82 -1.25
CA THR A 42 2.02 -3.26 -0.98
C THR A 42 0.62 -3.63 -0.49
N GLU A 43 0.25 -4.91 -0.62
CA GLU A 43 -0.99 -5.45 -0.05
C GLU A 43 -1.13 -5.07 1.44
N ARG A 44 -0.03 -5.15 2.19
CA ARG A 44 -0.01 -4.78 3.61
C ARG A 44 -0.45 -3.35 3.85
N ILE A 45 0.04 -2.40 3.07
CA ILE A 45 -0.39 -1.00 3.15
C ILE A 45 -1.86 -0.87 2.73
N ASN A 46 -2.29 -1.54 1.66
CA ASN A 46 -3.70 -1.52 1.23
C ASN A 46 -4.66 -2.00 2.33
N VAL A 47 -4.34 -3.11 3.02
CA VAL A 47 -5.13 -3.60 4.16
C VAL A 47 -5.15 -2.59 5.31
N LEU A 48 -4.02 -1.94 5.58
CA LEU A 48 -3.94 -0.92 6.63
C LEU A 48 -4.83 0.29 6.31
N LEU A 49 -4.71 0.82 5.09
CA LEU A 49 -5.53 1.93 4.60
C LEU A 49 -7.02 1.57 4.61
N ALA A 50 -7.38 0.38 4.13
CA ALA A 50 -8.77 -0.09 4.15
C ALA A 50 -9.35 -0.14 5.57
N ARG A 51 -8.59 -0.67 6.54
CA ARG A 51 -9.01 -0.69 7.95
C ARG A 51 -9.18 0.71 8.53
N MET A 52 -8.22 1.59 8.26
CA MET A 52 -8.28 2.98 8.73
C MET A 52 -9.45 3.74 8.11
N SER A 53 -9.76 3.51 6.83
CA SER A 53 -10.94 4.10 6.19
C SER A 53 -12.25 3.51 6.73
N PHE A 54 -12.26 2.22 7.11
CA PHE A 54 -13.47 1.55 7.56
C PHE A 54 -13.87 1.92 9.00
N THR A 55 -12.93 1.96 9.93
CA THR A 55 -13.23 2.22 11.37
C THR A 55 -12.48 3.41 11.97
N GLY A 56 -11.61 4.07 11.20
CA GLY A 56 -10.76 5.15 11.72
C GLY A 56 -11.52 6.44 12.02
N PRO A 57 -10.80 7.45 12.55
CA PRO A 57 -11.39 8.75 12.88
C PRO A 57 -11.69 9.58 11.63
N ALA A 58 -12.46 10.66 11.80
CA ALA A 58 -12.84 11.59 10.73
C ALA A 58 -11.64 12.27 10.03
N SER A 59 -10.46 12.28 10.65
CA SER A 59 -9.22 12.77 10.03
C SER A 59 -8.66 11.84 8.94
N ILE A 60 -9.15 10.60 8.85
CA ILE A 60 -8.81 9.64 7.80
C ILE A 60 -9.92 9.53 6.76
N ALA A 61 -11.17 9.35 7.20
CA ALA A 61 -12.34 9.27 6.36
C ALA A 61 -13.38 10.29 6.84
N TYR A 62 -13.61 11.32 6.03
CA TYR A 62 -14.43 12.47 6.40
C TYR A 62 -15.77 12.48 5.64
N PRO A 63 -16.91 12.83 6.27
CA PRO A 63 -17.08 13.29 7.66
C PRO A 63 -17.20 12.17 8.71
N ILE A 64 -17.54 10.95 8.27
CA ILE A 64 -17.65 9.74 9.10
C ILE A 64 -16.96 8.58 8.36
N ASN A 65 -16.60 7.52 9.08
CA ASN A 65 -16.00 6.34 8.47
C ASN A 65 -17.04 5.43 7.78
N ILE A 66 -16.56 4.45 6.99
CA ILE A 66 -17.44 3.59 6.18
C ILE A 66 -18.36 2.74 7.07
N GLN A 67 -17.87 2.28 8.23
CA GLN A 67 -18.70 1.52 9.17
C GLN A 67 -19.87 2.37 9.68
N GLN A 68 -19.60 3.61 10.10
CA GLN A 68 -20.64 4.55 10.54
C GLN A 68 -21.64 4.82 9.41
N LEU A 69 -21.17 5.06 8.19
CA LEU A 69 -22.03 5.26 7.01
C LEU A 69 -22.94 4.05 6.74
N ALA A 70 -22.43 2.83 6.89
CA ALA A 70 -23.19 1.61 6.65
C ALA A 70 -24.28 1.33 7.70
N PHE A 71 -24.21 1.96 8.87
CA PHE A 71 -25.20 1.85 9.95
C PHE A 71 -26.15 3.06 10.05
N LEU A 72 -26.07 4.01 9.11
CA LEU A 72 -27.08 5.06 8.94
C LEU A 72 -28.31 4.51 8.21
#